data_AF-A0A924GM45-F1
#
_entry.id   AF-A0A924GM45-F1
#
_cell.length_a   1.000
_cell.length_b   1.000
_cell.length_c   1.000
_cell.angle_alpha   90.00
_cell.angle_beta   90.00
_cell.angle_gamma   90.00
#
_symmetry.space_group_name_H-M   'P 1'
#
loop_
_entity.id
_entity.type
_entity.pdbx_description
1 polymer ?
#
loop_
_entity_poly.entity_id
_entity_poly.type
_entity_poly.pdbx_seq_one_letter_code
_entity_poly.pdbx_strand_id
1 'polypeptide(L)'
;KPLIEALHRLQQVGTSHMRIRTALVTALSAPAHERAIRTLMNWNIEVDEAMFLGGLAKGEFLREFEPDFFFDDQTGHVDSASQHVPSGHVVSGVSNQLS
;
A
#
# COMPACT_ATOMS: atom_id res chain seq x y z
N LYS A 1 -4.50 14.43 2.18
CA LYS A 1 -3.77 13.15 2.30
C LYS A 1 -2.62 13.17 1.29
N PRO A 2 -1.44 13.69 1.67
CA PRO A 2 -0.40 14.04 0.70
C PRO A 2 0.07 12.86 -0.17
N LEU A 3 0.28 11.68 0.42
CA LEU A 3 0.69 10.49 -0.33
C LEU A 3 -0.37 10.04 -1.36
N ILE A 4 -1.62 9.91 -0.92
CA ILE A 4 -2.73 9.48 -1.78
C ILE A 4 -2.94 10.47 -2.93
N GLU A 5 -2.88 11.77 -2.66
CA GLU A 5 -2.98 12.81 -3.69
C GLU A 5 -1.82 12.74 -4.70
N ALA A 6 -0.61 12.44 -4.23
CA ALA A 6 0.54 12.23 -5.10
C ALA A 6 0.37 10.98 -5.97
N LEU A 7 -0.08 9.86 -5.41
CA LEU A 7 -0.35 8.63 -6.15
C LEU A 7 -1.40 8.86 -7.24
N HIS A 8 -2.51 9.52 -6.91
CA HIS A 8 -3.54 9.87 -7.90
C HIS A 8 -2.97 10.69 -9.05
N ARG A 9 -2.19 11.74 -8.75
CA ARG A 9 -1.54 12.57 -9.78
C ARG A 9 -0.59 11.76 -10.65
N LEU A 10 0.22 10.90 -10.05
CA LEU A 10 1.16 10.06 -10.78
C LEU A 10 0.46 9.05 -11.69
N GLN A 11 -0.66 8.48 -11.27
CA GLN A 11 -1.49 7.61 -12.11
C GLN A 11 -2.05 8.38 -13.33
N GLN A 12 -2.49 9.63 -13.14
CA GLN A 12 -3.06 10.46 -14.22
C GLN A 12 -2.02 10.92 -15.26
N VAL A 13 -0.76 11.14 -14.86
CA VAL A 13 0.32 11.55 -15.80
C VAL A 13 1.02 10.35 -16.45
N GLY A 14 0.70 9.13 -16.03
CA GLY A 14 1.22 7.90 -16.64
C GLY A 14 0.85 7.80 -18.12
N THR A 15 1.70 7.11 -18.88
CA THR A 15 1.45 6.79 -20.30
C THR A 15 1.30 5.29 -20.48
N SER A 16 0.91 4.85 -21.68
CA SER A 16 0.86 3.41 -22.03
C SER A 16 2.20 2.69 -21.87
N HIS A 17 3.32 3.43 -21.94
CA HIS A 17 4.68 2.88 -21.84
C HIS A 17 5.29 3.05 -20.44
N MET A 18 4.74 3.93 -19.60
CA MET A 18 5.25 4.21 -18.26
C MET A 18 4.08 4.51 -17.33
N ARG A 19 3.67 3.51 -16.55
CA ARG A 19 2.56 3.63 -15.59
C ARG A 19 2.98 3.09 -14.24
N ILE A 20 2.50 3.73 -13.17
CA ILE A 20 2.63 3.17 -11.82
C ILE A 20 1.61 2.04 -11.69
N ARG A 21 2.08 0.89 -11.21
CA ARG A 21 1.23 -0.19 -10.71
C ARG A 21 1.19 -0.12 -9.20
N THR A 22 0.00 -0.27 -8.64
CA THR A 22 -0.24 -0.12 -7.21
C THR A 22 -0.77 -1.43 -6.63
N ALA A 23 -0.13 -1.90 -5.58
CA ALA A 23 -0.55 -3.08 -4.84
C ALA A 23 -0.96 -2.70 -3.42
N LEU A 24 -2.12 -3.17 -2.97
CA LEU A 24 -2.54 -3.09 -1.57
C LEU A 24 -2.08 -4.36 -0.85
N VAL A 25 -1.20 -4.24 0.15
CA VAL A 25 -0.75 -5.37 0.97
C VAL A 25 -1.28 -5.24 2.39
N THR A 26 -2.02 -6.24 2.88
CA THR A 26 -2.53 -6.25 4.25
C THR A 26 -2.38 -7.60 4.93
N ALA A 27 -2.15 -7.57 6.24
CA ALA A 27 -2.09 -8.77 7.08
C ALA A 27 -3.48 -9.42 7.29
N LEU A 28 -4.56 -8.70 6.96
CA LEU A 28 -5.94 -9.18 7.13
C LEU A 28 -6.38 -10.18 6.02
N SER A 29 -7.32 -11.08 6.34
CA SER A 29 -7.88 -12.09 5.42
C SER A 29 -9.07 -11.59 4.59
N ALA A 30 -9.39 -12.30 3.48
CA ALA A 30 -10.33 -11.97 2.37
C ALA A 30 -11.63 -11.19 2.72
N PRO A 31 -12.29 -11.40 3.88
CA PRO A 31 -13.55 -10.73 4.18
C PRO A 31 -13.38 -9.31 4.79
N ALA A 32 -12.26 -9.01 5.47
CA ALA A 32 -12.16 -7.82 6.33
C ALA A 32 -11.73 -6.53 5.61
N HIS A 33 -11.27 -6.63 4.36
CA HIS A 33 -10.53 -5.56 3.68
C HIS A 33 -11.18 -5.06 2.38
N GLU A 34 -12.35 -5.57 2.01
CA GLU A 34 -13.17 -4.96 0.95
C GLU A 34 -13.39 -3.47 1.23
N ARG A 35 -13.52 -3.10 2.51
CA ARG A 35 -13.59 -1.71 2.97
C ARG A 35 -12.35 -0.90 2.58
N ALA A 36 -11.15 -1.47 2.67
CA ALA A 36 -9.91 -0.75 2.34
C ALA A 36 -9.83 -0.46 0.83
N ILE A 37 -10.14 -1.45 -0.01
CA ILE A 37 -10.22 -1.28 -1.47
C ILE A 37 -11.28 -0.24 -1.82
N ARG A 38 -12.50 -0.37 -1.29
CA ARG A 38 -13.59 0.60 -1.53
C ARG A 38 -13.21 2.01 -1.11
N THR A 39 -12.45 2.16 -0.01
CA THR A 39 -11.97 3.47 0.44
C THR A 39 -11.00 4.08 -0.55
N LEU A 40 -10.05 3.30 -1.09
CA LEU A 40 -9.11 3.76 -2.11
C LEU A 40 -9.83 4.11 -3.42
N MET A 41 -10.77 3.28 -3.86
CA MET A 41 -11.61 3.55 -5.03
C MET A 41 -12.44 4.84 -4.87
N ASN A 42 -13.01 5.07 -3.70
CA ASN A 42 -13.74 6.32 -3.39
C ASN A 42 -12.83 7.56 -3.38
N TRP A 43 -11.51 7.39 -3.30
CA TRP A 43 -10.52 8.47 -3.44
C TRP A 43 -9.87 8.49 -4.83
N ASN A 44 -10.47 7.77 -5.79
CA ASN A 44 -10.02 7.64 -7.16
C ASN A 44 -8.62 7.02 -7.32
N ILE A 45 -8.19 6.21 -6.36
CA ILE A 45 -6.96 5.43 -6.50
C ILE A 45 -7.31 4.09 -7.13
N GLU A 46 -6.79 3.86 -8.33
CA GLU A 46 -6.81 2.52 -8.92
C GLU A 46 -5.87 1.62 -8.11
N VAL A 47 -6.29 0.38 -7.89
CA VAL A 47 -5.48 -0.67 -7.24
C VAL A 47 -5.39 -1.82 -8.22
N ASP A 48 -4.18 -2.12 -8.67
CA ASP A 48 -3.94 -3.16 -9.67
C ASP A 48 -3.95 -4.55 -9.05
N GLU A 49 -3.45 -4.66 -7.83
CA GLU A 49 -3.32 -5.92 -7.10
C GLU A 49 -3.68 -5.73 -5.62
N ALA A 50 -4.31 -6.72 -5.02
CA ALA A 50 -4.59 -6.72 -3.59
C ALA A 50 -4.17 -8.07 -2.98
N MET A 51 -3.31 -7.99 -1.98
CA MET A 51 -2.61 -9.11 -1.36
C MET A 51 -3.02 -9.23 0.10
N PHE A 52 -3.54 -10.40 0.45
CA PHE A 52 -4.14 -10.68 1.75
C PHE A 52 -3.37 -11.78 2.44
N LEU A 53 -2.45 -11.35 3.31
CA LEU A 53 -1.43 -12.24 3.86
C LEU A 53 -1.97 -13.13 4.99
N GLY A 54 -3.16 -12.84 5.55
CA GLY A 54 -3.81 -13.70 6.55
C GLY A 54 -2.95 -13.97 7.78
N GLY A 55 -2.15 -13.00 8.21
CA GLY A 55 -1.20 -13.11 9.33
C GLY A 55 0.23 -13.51 8.94
N LEU A 56 0.49 -13.82 7.67
CA LEU A 56 1.87 -14.04 7.19
C LEU A 56 2.70 -12.75 7.26
N ALA A 57 4.00 -12.91 7.42
CA ALA A 57 4.94 -11.80 7.51
C ALA A 57 5.02 -11.03 6.18
N LYS A 58 4.87 -9.71 6.24
CA LYS A 58 4.98 -8.84 5.07
C LYS A 58 6.36 -8.89 4.43
N GLY A 59 7.43 -9.00 5.22
CA GLY A 59 8.82 -8.94 4.72
C GLY A 59 9.15 -10.03 3.69
N GLU A 60 8.85 -11.29 3.98
CA GLU A 60 9.09 -12.40 3.05
C GLU A 60 8.25 -12.27 1.78
N PHE A 61 6.99 -11.85 1.94
CA PHE A 61 6.12 -11.59 0.79
C PHE A 61 6.67 -10.47 -0.09
N LEU A 62 7.07 -9.33 0.49
CA LEU A 62 7.60 -8.19 -0.25
C LEU A 62 8.92 -8.53 -0.96
N ARG A 63 9.74 -9.40 -0.36
CA ARG A 63 10.95 -9.90 -0.99
C ARG A 63 10.66 -10.67 -2.28
N GLU A 64 9.61 -11.48 -2.31
CA GLU A 64 9.22 -12.25 -3.51
C GLU A 64 8.43 -11.38 -4.51
N PHE A 65 7.63 -10.43 -4.01
CA PHE A 65 6.84 -9.54 -4.86
C PHE A 65 7.68 -8.47 -5.57
N GLU A 66 8.86 -8.15 -5.02
CA GLU A 66 9.84 -7.20 -5.58
C GLU A 66 9.26 -5.84 -6.01
N PRO A 67 8.50 -5.12 -5.15
CA PRO A 67 8.04 -3.78 -5.47
C PRO A 67 9.21 -2.79 -5.54
N ASP A 68 9.12 -1.82 -6.46
CA ASP A 68 10.08 -0.71 -6.54
C ASP A 68 10.12 0.11 -5.24
N PHE A 69 8.95 0.32 -4.61
CA PHE A 69 8.79 1.02 -3.35
C PHE A 69 7.66 0.43 -2.52
N PHE A 70 7.86 0.33 -1.22
CA PHE A 70 6.85 -0.04 -0.23
C PHE A 70 6.58 1.14 0.73
N PHE A 71 5.31 1.36 1.08
CA PHE A 71 4.90 2.41 2.00
C PHE A 71 3.95 1.87 3.07
N ASP A 72 4.20 2.21 4.33
CA ASP A 72 3.36 1.82 5.47
C ASP A 72 3.39 2.92 6.55
N ASP A 73 2.35 3.00 7.36
CA ASP A 73 2.24 3.99 8.44
C ASP A 73 2.76 3.46 9.79
N GLN A 74 3.02 2.16 9.90
CA GLN A 74 3.62 1.54 11.07
C GLN A 74 5.13 1.38 10.89
N THR A 75 5.91 2.02 11.75
CA THR A 75 7.38 1.96 11.71
C THR A 75 7.91 0.53 11.74
N GLY A 76 7.32 -0.36 12.56
CA GLY A 76 7.73 -1.77 12.60
C GLY A 76 7.55 -2.51 11.27
N HIS A 77 6.52 -2.18 10.47
CA HIS A 77 6.37 -2.76 9.14
C HIS A 77 7.43 -2.22 8.18
N VAL A 78 7.72 -0.92 8.24
CA VAL A 78 8.73 -0.27 7.41
C VAL A 78 10.12 -0.81 7.73
N ASP A 79 10.47 -0.93 9.01
CA ASP A 79 11.76 -1.45 9.46
C ASP A 79 11.97 -2.88 8.96
N SER A 80 10.96 -3.75 9.09
CA SER A 80 11.00 -5.12 8.57
C SER A 80 11.09 -5.17 7.04
N ALA A 81 10.30 -4.36 6.33
CA ALA A 81 10.31 -4.33 4.87
C ALA A 81 11.62 -3.75 4.30
N SER A 82 12.24 -2.78 4.98
CA SER A 82 13.47 -2.11 4.55
C SER A 82 14.68 -3.04 4.43
N GLN A 83 14.62 -4.21 5.07
CA GLN A 83 15.62 -5.27 4.94
C GLN A 83 15.57 -5.98 3.58
N HIS A 84 14.49 -5.78 2.83
CA HIS A 84 14.20 -6.50 1.58
C HIS A 84 13.94 -5.57 0.41
N VAL A 85 13.24 -4.44 0.63
CA VAL A 85 12.77 -3.54 -0.43
C VAL A 85 12.89 -2.07 -0.02
N PRO A 86 13.08 -1.13 -0.96
CA PRO A 86 13.01 0.29 -0.65
C PRO A 86 11.70 0.65 0.03
N SER A 87 11.78 1.19 1.25
CA SER A 87 10.62 1.37 2.12
C SER A 87 10.53 2.79 2.65
N GLY A 88 9.32 3.36 2.65
CA GLY A 88 9.03 4.71 3.13
C GLY A 88 7.96 4.71 4.23
N HIS A 89 8.26 5.38 5.35
CA HIS A 89 7.27 5.61 6.41
C HIS A 89 6.33 6.75 6.03
N VAL A 90 5.03 6.49 6.09
CA VAL A 90 3.99 7.48 5.86
C VAL A 90 3.54 8.02 7.21
N VAL A 91 3.90 9.28 7.48
CA VAL A 91 3.44 9.95 8.72
C VAL A 91 1.92 10.08 8.66
N SER A 92 1.22 9.31 9.50
CA SER A 92 -0.24 9.39 9.60
C SER A 92 -0.62 10.69 10.34
N GLY A 93 -1.17 11.64 9.58
CA GLY A 93 -1.95 12.73 10.17
C GLY A 93 -3.30 12.18 10.60
N VAL A 94 -3.50 12.05 11.91
CA VAL A 94 -4.71 11.55 12.61
C VAL A 94 -4.78 10.01 12.69
N SER A 95 -4.50 9.47 13.87
CA SER A 95 -4.92 8.11 14.25
C SER A 95 -6.44 8.02 14.09
N ASN A 96 -6.93 7.04 13.30
CA ASN A 96 -8.33 6.65 13.38
C ASN A 96 -8.57 6.17 14.82
N GLN A 97 -9.24 6.97 15.64
CA GLN A 97 -9.85 6.45 16.86
C GLN A 97 -10.85 5.41 16.39
N LEU A 98 -10.60 4.15 16.80
CA LEU A 98 -11.51 3.03 16.57
C LEU A 98 -12.89 3.45 17.08
N SER A 99 -13.82 3.69 16.15
CA SER A 99 -15.25 3.81 16.41
C SER A 99 -15.86 2.44 16.62
#